data_AF-A0AAE0TBN4-F1
#
_entry.id   AF-A0AAE0TBN4-F1
#
_cell.length_a   1.000
_cell.length_b   1.000
_cell.length_c   1.000
_cell.angle_alpha   90.00
_cell.angle_beta   90.00
_cell.angle_gamma   90.00
#
_symmetry.space_group_name_H-M   'P 1'
#
loop_
_entity.id
_entity.type
_entity.pdbx_description
1 polymer ?
#
loop_
_entity_poly.entity_id
_entity_poly.type
_entity_poly.pdbx_seq_one_letter_code
_entity_poly.pdbx_strand_id
1 'polypeptide(L)'
;MESLFFGMLFIAHFTQVVPTTANTVLVGYCDDNSDCASDECCVTNAQLDGKRFLSMLGTCQKLGTETSRCLVSTHLSPSSGMYYVCPCASGFRCHGTGLYDVPLGEIGSCQGPSIRTRQTCQSGADCAADECCVSDVRPIGRRRRELIGAHCQKMGVDGSSCYVRYGSGKPNGTVFVACPCTSGLTCVGDHIYDVPLGEMGSCQCTK
;
A
#
# COMPACT_ATOMS: atom_id res chain seq x y z
N MET A 1 55.72 -28.09 23.89
CA MET A 1 54.58 -29.01 23.72
C MET A 1 53.33 -28.17 23.83
N GLU A 2 52.42 -28.05 22.87
CA GLU A 2 52.37 -28.34 21.44
C GLU A 2 51.32 -27.34 20.90
N SER A 3 51.60 -26.78 19.75
CA SER A 3 50.75 -25.84 19.03
C SER A 3 49.67 -26.61 18.26
N LEU A 4 48.40 -26.22 18.36
CA LEU A 4 47.36 -26.67 17.42
C LEU A 4 46.54 -25.49 16.91
N PHE A 5 46.97 -25.00 15.75
CA PHE A 5 46.20 -24.18 14.81
C PHE A 5 45.13 -25.07 14.16
N PHE A 6 43.85 -24.76 14.34
CA PHE A 6 42.77 -25.29 13.49
C PHE A 6 42.28 -24.17 12.58
N GLY A 7 42.76 -24.17 11.34
CA GLY A 7 42.26 -23.32 10.27
C GLY A 7 40.91 -23.85 9.77
N MET A 8 39.86 -23.05 9.90
CA MET A 8 38.61 -23.29 9.18
C MET A 8 38.73 -22.73 7.77
N LEU A 9 38.80 -23.67 6.83
CA LEU A 9 38.69 -23.49 5.39
C LEU A 9 37.24 -23.14 5.03
N PHE A 10 36.92 -21.86 4.83
CA PHE A 10 35.64 -21.45 4.22
C PHE A 10 35.73 -21.62 2.71
N ILE A 11 35.10 -22.68 2.19
CA ILE A 11 34.88 -22.88 0.76
C ILE A 11 33.76 -21.93 0.33
N ALA A 12 34.13 -20.86 -0.37
CA ALA A 12 33.18 -19.98 -1.04
C ALA A 12 32.58 -20.71 -2.26
N HIS A 13 31.34 -21.17 -2.15
CA HIS A 13 30.56 -21.61 -3.30
C HIS A 13 30.09 -20.38 -4.09
N PHE A 14 30.83 -20.08 -5.15
CA PHE A 14 30.42 -19.18 -6.22
C PHE A 14 29.36 -19.89 -7.07
N THR A 15 28.08 -19.77 -6.73
CA THR A 15 26.99 -20.11 -7.66
C THR A 15 26.92 -19.03 -8.72
N GLN A 16 27.48 -19.33 -9.89
CA GLN A 16 27.34 -18.50 -11.08
C GLN A 16 25.88 -18.54 -11.52
N VAL A 17 25.16 -17.45 -11.27
CA VAL A 17 23.82 -17.23 -11.83
C VAL A 17 24.00 -16.98 -13.33
N VAL A 18 23.66 -17.99 -14.12
CA VAL A 18 23.61 -17.89 -15.59
C VAL A 18 22.42 -17.00 -15.95
N PRO A 19 22.61 -15.87 -16.65
CA PRO A 19 21.50 -15.15 -17.23
C PRO A 19 21.01 -15.95 -18.44
N THR A 20 19.93 -16.73 -18.27
CA THR A 20 19.18 -17.30 -19.40
C THR A 20 18.45 -16.18 -20.12
N THR A 21 19.14 -15.56 -21.08
CA THR A 21 18.54 -14.86 -22.20
C THR A 21 17.93 -15.88 -23.15
N ALA A 22 16.65 -16.18 -22.98
CA ALA A 22 15.71 -16.60 -24.01
C ALA A 22 14.41 -16.99 -23.33
N ASN A 23 13.43 -16.10 -23.33
CA ASN A 23 12.05 -16.55 -23.26
C ASN A 23 11.26 -15.78 -24.30
N THR A 24 11.32 -16.32 -25.52
CA THR A 24 10.17 -16.36 -26.42
C THR A 24 8.91 -16.52 -25.57
N VAL A 25 8.13 -15.45 -25.46
CA VAL A 25 6.81 -15.44 -24.85
C VAL A 25 5.93 -16.34 -25.71
N LEU A 26 5.98 -17.64 -25.44
CA LEU A 26 4.89 -18.54 -25.77
C LEU A 26 3.71 -18.01 -24.96
N VAL A 27 2.83 -17.29 -25.64
CA VAL A 27 1.51 -16.92 -25.11
C VAL A 27 0.84 -18.25 -24.75
N GLY A 28 0.94 -18.61 -23.47
CA GLY A 28 0.37 -19.84 -22.94
C GLY A 28 -1.13 -19.74 -23.05
N TYR A 29 -1.70 -20.49 -23.99
CA TYR A 29 -3.13 -20.71 -24.03
C TYR A 29 -3.52 -21.51 -22.78
N CYS A 30 -4.65 -21.15 -22.19
CA CYS A 30 -5.19 -21.83 -21.02
C CYS A 30 -6.68 -22.09 -21.25
N ASP A 31 -7.13 -23.25 -20.80
CA ASP A 31 -8.56 -23.58 -20.72
C ASP A 31 -9.05 -23.36 -19.27
N ASP A 32 -8.17 -23.57 -18.28
CA ASP A 32 -8.44 -23.36 -16.87
C ASP A 32 -7.28 -22.66 -16.13
N ASN A 33 -7.57 -22.12 -14.94
CA ASN A 33 -6.56 -21.44 -14.12
C ASN A 33 -5.43 -22.36 -13.62
N SER A 34 -5.61 -23.69 -13.70
CA SER A 34 -4.57 -24.68 -13.37
C SER A 34 -3.46 -24.76 -14.42
N ASP A 35 -3.73 -24.30 -15.64
CA ASP A 35 -2.75 -24.32 -16.74
C ASP A 35 -1.73 -23.18 -16.62
N CYS A 36 -2.05 -22.17 -15.81
CA CYS A 36 -1.23 -21.01 -15.55
C CYS A 36 -0.35 -21.18 -14.31
N ALA A 37 0.72 -20.38 -14.23
CA ALA A 37 1.55 -20.32 -13.03
C ALA A 37 0.76 -19.80 -11.81
N SER A 38 1.29 -20.03 -10.60
CA SER A 38 0.65 -19.61 -9.34
C SER A 38 0.50 -18.09 -9.19
N ASP A 39 1.28 -17.30 -9.92
CA ASP A 39 1.21 -15.83 -9.98
C ASP A 39 0.43 -15.32 -11.21
N GLU A 40 -0.28 -16.21 -11.90
CA GLU A 40 -1.02 -15.93 -13.12
C GLU A 40 -2.47 -16.42 -13.01
N CYS A 41 -3.31 -15.89 -13.88
CA CYS A 41 -4.68 -16.32 -14.03
C CYS A 41 -5.05 -16.50 -15.51
N CYS A 42 -6.00 -17.39 -15.78
CA CYS A 42 -6.48 -17.60 -17.14
C CYS A 42 -7.51 -16.55 -17.52
N VAL A 43 -7.20 -15.70 -18.52
CA VAL A 43 -8.07 -14.61 -18.97
C VAL A 43 -8.66 -14.90 -20.34
N THR A 44 -9.98 -14.74 -20.48
CA THR A 44 -10.67 -14.83 -21.76
C THR A 44 -10.93 -13.44 -22.36
N ASN A 45 -10.54 -13.25 -23.61
CA ASN A 45 -10.88 -12.06 -24.40
C ASN A 45 -12.18 -12.24 -25.19
N ALA A 46 -12.88 -13.37 -25.00
CA ALA A 46 -14.14 -13.62 -25.68
C ALA A 46 -15.20 -12.63 -25.16
N GLN A 47 -15.37 -11.54 -25.90
CA GLN A 47 -16.48 -10.62 -25.70
C GLN A 47 -17.77 -11.41 -25.91
N LEU A 48 -18.76 -11.21 -25.03
CA LEU A 48 -20.08 -11.84 -25.11
C LEU A 48 -20.88 -11.26 -26.29
N ASP A 49 -20.42 -11.50 -27.52
CA ASP A 49 -21.03 -10.97 -28.73
C ASP A 49 -22.10 -11.95 -29.25
N GLY A 50 -23.27 -11.87 -28.62
CA GLY A 50 -24.47 -12.63 -29.01
C GLY A 50 -24.44 -14.14 -28.70
N LYS A 51 -25.52 -14.84 -29.11
CA LYS A 51 -25.83 -16.24 -28.75
C LYS A 51 -24.86 -17.32 -29.32
N ARG A 52 -23.70 -16.94 -29.85
CA ARG A 52 -22.73 -17.89 -30.42
C ARG A 52 -21.44 -17.83 -29.61
N PHE A 53 -21.32 -18.77 -28.68
CA PHE A 53 -20.11 -18.99 -27.90
C PHE A 53 -19.02 -19.55 -28.84
N LEU A 54 -18.14 -18.68 -29.35
CA LEU A 54 -16.96 -19.09 -30.10
C LEU A 54 -15.87 -19.53 -29.10
N SER A 55 -15.19 -20.63 -29.43
CA SER A 55 -14.24 -21.36 -28.59
C SER A 55 -13.41 -20.46 -27.67
N MET A 56 -13.58 -20.65 -26.36
CA MET A 56 -12.91 -19.88 -25.32
C MET A 56 -11.49 -20.40 -25.08
N LEU A 57 -10.56 -20.02 -25.95
CA LEU A 57 -9.14 -20.10 -25.62
C LEU A 57 -8.79 -18.89 -24.77
N GLY A 58 -8.40 -19.12 -23.53
CA GLY A 58 -7.85 -18.11 -22.64
C GLY A 58 -6.36 -17.90 -22.86
N THR A 59 -5.82 -16.85 -22.24
CA THR A 59 -4.39 -16.60 -22.14
C THR A 59 -4.00 -16.36 -20.70
N CYS A 60 -2.91 -16.96 -20.25
CA CYS A 60 -2.39 -16.71 -18.90
C CYS A 60 -1.87 -15.27 -18.77
N GLN A 61 -2.39 -14.54 -17.79
CA GLN A 61 -1.97 -13.17 -17.47
C GLN A 61 -1.57 -13.09 -16.00
N LYS A 62 -0.57 -12.27 -15.67
CA LYS A 62 -0.15 -12.07 -14.27
C LYS A 62 -1.26 -11.46 -13.41
N LEU A 63 -1.28 -11.87 -12.15
CA LEU A 63 -2.16 -11.31 -11.13
C LEU A 63 -1.97 -9.79 -10.98
N GLY A 64 -3.04 -9.10 -10.60
CA GLY A 64 -3.06 -7.65 -10.48
C GLY A 64 -2.17 -7.13 -9.33
N THR A 65 -1.22 -6.26 -9.65
CA THR A 65 -0.37 -5.55 -8.69
C THR A 65 -0.96 -4.19 -8.31
N GLU A 66 -0.25 -3.38 -7.53
CA GLU A 66 -0.71 -2.03 -7.18
C GLU A 66 -1.15 -1.24 -8.42
N THR A 67 -2.32 -0.60 -8.34
CA THR A 67 -2.99 0.17 -9.40
C THR A 67 -3.57 -0.62 -10.58
N SER A 68 -3.37 -1.94 -10.67
CA SER A 68 -3.94 -2.73 -11.76
C SER A 68 -5.47 -2.77 -11.68
N ARG A 69 -6.14 -2.81 -12.83
CA ARG A 69 -7.60 -2.95 -12.91
C ARG A 69 -8.05 -4.31 -12.37
N CYS A 70 -9.15 -4.33 -11.63
CA CYS A 70 -9.77 -5.53 -11.08
C CYS A 70 -11.30 -5.42 -11.09
N LEU A 71 -11.99 -6.54 -10.86
CA LEU A 71 -13.45 -6.58 -10.71
C LEU A 71 -13.79 -6.81 -9.23
N VAL A 72 -14.65 -5.95 -8.66
CA VAL A 72 -15.00 -5.97 -7.23
C VAL A 72 -15.86 -7.18 -6.89
N SER A 73 -16.75 -7.56 -7.81
CA SER A 73 -17.63 -8.71 -7.65
C SER A 73 -17.17 -9.84 -8.57
N THR A 74 -16.42 -10.79 -8.01
CA THR A 74 -15.99 -12.01 -8.71
C THR A 74 -17.08 -13.10 -8.72
N HIS A 75 -18.31 -12.78 -8.29
CA HIS A 75 -19.44 -13.72 -8.25
C HIS A 75 -19.89 -14.20 -9.64
N LEU A 76 -19.42 -13.56 -10.71
CA LEU A 76 -19.53 -14.04 -12.08
C LEU A 76 -18.25 -14.74 -12.53
N SER A 77 -17.50 -15.38 -11.62
CA SER A 77 -16.58 -16.42 -12.03
C SER A 77 -17.44 -17.48 -12.72
N PRO A 78 -17.37 -17.62 -14.06
CA PRO A 78 -18.10 -18.68 -14.70
C PRO A 78 -17.63 -19.98 -14.06
N SER A 79 -18.51 -20.95 -13.93
CA SER A 79 -18.22 -22.31 -13.48
C SER A 79 -17.09 -23.03 -14.26
N SER A 80 -16.44 -22.34 -15.20
CA SER A 80 -15.42 -22.78 -16.15
C SER A 80 -14.03 -22.20 -15.88
N GLY A 81 -13.72 -21.72 -14.66
CA GLY A 81 -12.33 -21.43 -14.25
C GLY A 81 -11.60 -20.28 -14.95
N MET A 82 -12.26 -19.53 -15.84
CA MET A 82 -11.69 -18.40 -16.60
C MET A 82 -12.17 -17.05 -16.07
N TYR A 83 -11.26 -16.07 -16.06
CA TYR A 83 -11.53 -14.70 -15.64
C TYR A 83 -11.64 -13.75 -16.85
N TYR A 84 -12.39 -12.66 -16.72
CA TYR A 84 -12.34 -11.55 -17.68
C TYR A 84 -11.22 -10.55 -17.34
N VAL A 85 -10.90 -10.44 -16.06
CA VAL A 85 -9.82 -9.61 -15.53
C VAL A 85 -9.22 -10.39 -14.35
N CYS A 86 -7.89 -10.50 -14.30
CA CYS A 86 -7.25 -11.22 -13.20
C CYS A 86 -7.55 -10.60 -11.84
N PRO A 87 -7.72 -11.43 -10.80
CA PRO A 87 -7.80 -10.93 -9.44
C PRO A 87 -6.46 -10.30 -9.01
N CYS A 88 -6.52 -9.51 -7.95
CA CYS A 88 -5.32 -8.93 -7.36
C CYS A 88 -4.44 -10.03 -6.76
N ALA A 89 -3.12 -9.81 -6.77
CA ALA A 89 -2.15 -10.68 -6.13
C ALA A 89 -2.38 -10.76 -4.60
N SER A 90 -1.83 -11.79 -3.96
CA SER A 90 -1.93 -11.98 -2.51
C SER A 90 -1.47 -10.74 -1.75
N GLY A 91 -2.31 -10.26 -0.83
CA GLY A 91 -2.07 -9.05 -0.04
C GLY A 91 -2.70 -7.79 -0.61
N PHE A 92 -3.12 -7.79 -1.87
CA PHE A 92 -3.84 -6.68 -2.48
C PHE A 92 -5.36 -6.91 -2.41
N ARG A 93 -6.13 -5.83 -2.30
CA ARG A 93 -7.59 -5.87 -2.31
C ARG A 93 -8.11 -4.99 -3.44
N CYS A 94 -9.10 -5.49 -4.17
CA CYS A 94 -9.76 -4.72 -5.22
C CYS A 94 -10.65 -3.64 -4.60
N HIS A 95 -10.34 -2.37 -4.84
CA HIS A 95 -11.14 -1.24 -4.38
C HIS A 95 -11.99 -0.71 -5.53
N GLY A 96 -13.32 -0.73 -5.36
CA GLY A 96 -14.27 -0.23 -6.35
C GLY A 96 -14.12 1.26 -6.63
N THR A 97 -14.31 1.64 -7.89
CA THR A 97 -14.33 3.04 -8.32
C THR A 97 -15.75 3.61 -8.43
N GLY A 98 -16.78 2.77 -8.24
CA GLY A 98 -18.18 3.11 -8.55
C GLY A 98 -18.52 3.09 -10.04
N LEU A 99 -17.57 2.73 -10.92
CA LEU A 99 -17.79 2.55 -12.35
C LEU A 99 -18.17 1.09 -12.64
N TYR A 100 -19.14 0.88 -13.52
CA TYR A 100 -19.63 -0.44 -13.89
C TYR A 100 -19.30 -0.76 -15.34
N ASP A 101 -18.71 -1.93 -15.59
CA ASP A 101 -18.63 -2.53 -16.93
C ASP A 101 -19.82 -3.46 -17.09
N VAL A 102 -20.72 -3.18 -18.04
CA VAL A 102 -21.87 -4.06 -18.27
C VAL A 102 -21.48 -5.06 -19.36
N PRO A 103 -21.56 -6.38 -19.13
CA PRO A 103 -22.28 -7.09 -18.06
C PRO A 103 -21.40 -7.58 -16.87
N LEU A 104 -20.12 -7.21 -16.82
CA LEU A 104 -19.12 -7.79 -15.93
C LEU A 104 -19.21 -7.33 -14.45
N GLY A 105 -19.76 -6.15 -14.19
CA GLY A 105 -19.95 -5.59 -12.84
C GLY A 105 -19.04 -4.39 -12.53
N GLU A 106 -18.90 -4.09 -11.24
CA GLU A 106 -18.12 -2.93 -10.78
C GLU A 106 -16.61 -3.13 -11.00
N ILE A 107 -15.97 -2.11 -11.60
CA ILE A 107 -14.54 -2.04 -11.84
C ILE A 107 -13.86 -1.33 -10.67
N GLY A 108 -12.72 -1.88 -10.28
CA GLY A 108 -11.85 -1.31 -9.26
C GLY A 108 -10.38 -1.27 -9.67
N SER A 109 -9.56 -0.86 -8.71
CA SER A 109 -8.10 -0.95 -8.78
C SER A 109 -7.56 -1.72 -7.58
N CYS A 110 -6.56 -2.56 -7.82
CA CYS A 110 -5.86 -3.28 -6.78
C CYS A 110 -5.05 -2.30 -5.92
N GLN A 111 -5.38 -2.24 -4.64
CA GLN A 111 -4.64 -1.47 -3.66
C GLN A 111 -3.97 -2.45 -2.71
N GLY A 112 -2.73 -2.15 -2.33
CA GLY A 112 -2.01 -2.96 -1.34
C GLY A 112 -2.74 -3.00 -0.01
N PRO A 113 -2.26 -3.83 0.95
CA PRO A 113 -2.75 -3.74 2.30
C PRO A 113 -2.43 -2.33 2.76
N SER A 114 -3.45 -1.47 2.83
CA SER A 114 -3.31 -0.16 3.43
C SER A 114 -2.84 -0.44 4.84
N ILE A 115 -1.56 -0.19 5.12
CA ILE A 115 -0.97 -0.18 6.47
C ILE A 115 -1.52 1.03 7.21
N ARG A 116 -2.84 1.07 7.28
CA ARG A 116 -3.68 2.01 8.00
C ARG A 116 -4.81 1.20 8.60
N THR A 117 -4.46 0.09 9.27
CA THR A 117 -5.01 -0.09 10.62
C THR A 117 -4.56 1.14 11.40
N ARG A 118 -5.33 2.22 11.24
CA ARG A 118 -5.26 3.43 12.03
C ARG A 118 -5.51 2.99 13.46
N GLN A 119 -4.45 2.59 14.14
CA GLN A 119 -4.53 2.22 15.55
C GLN A 119 -5.13 3.43 16.25
N THR A 120 -6.31 3.25 16.81
CA THR A 120 -6.98 4.32 17.53
C THR A 120 -6.15 4.65 18.74
N CYS A 121 -5.84 5.92 18.90
CA CYS A 121 -5.03 6.41 20.00
C CYS A 121 -5.82 7.47 20.76
N GLN A 122 -5.64 7.53 22.06
CA GLN A 122 -6.16 8.62 22.90
C GLN A 122 -5.05 9.61 23.24
N SER A 123 -3.80 9.15 23.22
CA SER A 123 -2.62 9.93 23.51
C SER A 123 -1.49 9.56 22.56
N GLY A 124 -0.48 10.44 22.46
CA GLY A 124 0.75 10.11 21.74
C GLY A 124 1.41 8.83 22.27
N ALA A 125 1.31 8.52 23.56
CA ALA A 125 1.94 7.34 24.16
C ALA A 125 1.40 6.00 23.63
N ASP A 126 0.20 6.00 23.03
CA ASP A 126 -0.41 4.79 22.47
C ASP A 126 0.19 4.41 21.11
N CYS A 127 0.92 5.34 20.48
CA CYS A 127 1.56 5.15 19.19
C CYS A 127 3.05 4.83 19.33
N ALA A 128 3.64 4.22 18.30
CA ALA A 128 5.07 3.91 18.25
C ALA A 128 5.97 5.16 18.41
N ALA A 129 7.28 4.96 18.62
CA ALA A 129 8.23 6.05 18.83
C ALA A 129 8.34 6.99 17.61
N ASP A 130 8.17 6.46 16.41
CA ASP A 130 8.16 7.16 15.12
C ASP A 130 6.75 7.60 14.67
N GLU A 131 5.77 7.54 15.57
CA GLU A 131 4.37 7.88 15.30
C GLU A 131 3.80 8.86 16.33
N CYS A 132 2.85 9.65 15.86
CA CYS A 132 2.08 10.58 16.66
C CYS A 132 0.58 10.31 16.54
N CYS A 133 -0.17 10.66 17.58
CA CYS A 133 -1.61 10.52 17.59
C CYS A 133 -2.27 11.73 16.93
N VAL A 134 -2.94 11.54 15.79
CA VAL A 134 -3.57 12.60 14.98
C VAL A 134 -5.08 12.47 14.98
N SER A 135 -5.78 13.58 15.20
CA SER A 135 -7.24 13.69 15.03
C SER A 135 -7.58 14.37 13.72
N ASP A 136 -8.43 13.74 12.91
CA ASP A 136 -8.98 14.35 11.69
C ASP A 136 -9.96 15.51 12.02
N VAL A 137 -10.51 15.52 13.23
CA VAL A 137 -11.45 16.55 13.67
C VAL A 137 -10.68 17.77 14.20
N ARG A 138 -10.76 18.88 13.47
CA ARG A 138 -10.25 20.18 13.93
C ARG A 138 -11.08 20.68 15.12
N PRO A 139 -10.47 21.19 16.19
CA PRO A 139 -11.22 21.76 17.30
C PRO A 139 -11.95 23.03 16.85
N ILE A 140 -13.29 22.98 16.84
CA ILE A 140 -14.13 24.15 16.54
C ILE A 140 -14.25 24.99 17.83
N GLY A 141 -13.46 26.07 17.90
CA GLY A 141 -13.50 27.02 19.01
C GLY A 141 -12.73 26.59 20.27
N ARG A 142 -12.96 27.27 21.41
CA ARG A 142 -12.23 27.05 22.68
C ARG A 142 -12.61 25.77 23.45
N ARG A 143 -13.68 25.06 23.06
CA ARG A 143 -14.15 23.87 23.77
C ARG A 143 -13.54 22.63 23.14
N ARG A 144 -12.64 21.95 23.88
CA ARG A 144 -12.17 20.60 23.51
C ARG A 144 -13.39 19.68 23.52
N ARG A 145 -13.85 19.25 22.34
CA ARG A 145 -14.74 18.09 22.24
C ARG A 145 -13.93 16.83 22.46
N GLU A 146 -14.60 15.79 22.93
CA GLU A 146 -14.02 14.45 23.05
C GLU A 146 -13.33 14.05 21.74
N LEU A 147 -12.15 13.44 21.89
CA LEU A 147 -11.26 13.05 20.81
C LEU A 147 -11.83 11.83 20.08
N ILE A 148 -12.82 12.06 19.23
CA ILE A 148 -13.45 11.01 18.43
C ILE A 148 -12.66 10.86 17.12
N GLY A 149 -12.09 9.67 16.89
CA GLY A 149 -11.46 9.31 15.62
C GLY A 149 -9.96 9.62 15.51
N ALA A 150 -9.24 9.74 16.63
CA ALA A 150 -7.80 9.90 16.60
C ALA A 150 -7.10 8.59 16.24
N HIS A 151 -6.02 8.68 15.45
CA HIS A 151 -5.26 7.54 14.96
C HIS A 151 -3.76 7.82 14.91
N CYS A 152 -2.96 6.76 15.02
CA CYS A 152 -1.52 6.86 14.88
C CYS A 152 -1.13 7.15 13.41
N GLN A 153 -0.28 8.15 13.22
CA GLN A 153 0.30 8.55 11.94
C GLN A 153 1.82 8.71 12.12
N LYS A 154 2.60 8.35 11.10
CA LYS A 154 4.06 8.52 11.11
C LYS A 154 4.44 10.00 11.23
N MET A 155 5.57 10.25 11.90
CA MET A 155 6.16 11.58 12.02
C MET A 155 6.47 12.21 10.66
N GLY A 156 6.53 13.54 10.64
CA GLY A 156 6.81 14.31 9.43
C GLY A 156 8.22 14.06 8.90
N VAL A 157 8.33 13.76 7.61
CA VAL A 157 9.60 13.69 6.87
C VAL A 157 9.93 15.03 6.23
N ASP A 158 11.11 15.17 5.62
CA ASP A 158 11.49 16.39 4.89
C ASP A 158 10.41 16.78 3.86
N GLY A 159 9.99 18.04 3.90
CA GLY A 159 8.90 18.60 3.09
C GLY A 159 7.48 18.35 3.59
N SER A 160 7.27 17.55 4.64
CA SER A 160 5.92 17.34 5.21
C SER A 160 5.41 18.56 5.98
N SER A 161 4.09 18.74 6.05
CA SER A 161 3.48 19.85 6.76
C SER A 161 3.55 19.67 8.28
N CYS A 162 3.84 20.76 8.98
CA CYS A 162 4.00 20.78 10.43
C CYS A 162 3.45 22.09 11.01
N TYR A 163 3.31 22.14 12.34
CA TYR A 163 2.92 23.34 13.06
C TYR A 163 4.08 23.81 13.94
N VAL A 164 4.52 25.07 13.75
CA VAL A 164 5.73 25.64 14.37
C VAL A 164 5.67 25.58 15.90
N ARG A 165 4.47 25.70 16.47
CA ARG A 165 4.24 25.78 17.92
C ARG A 165 4.58 24.51 18.69
N TYR A 166 4.57 23.34 18.04
CA TYR A 166 4.74 22.05 18.73
C TYR A 166 6.20 21.57 18.79
N GLY A 167 7.14 22.32 18.19
CA GLY A 167 8.57 22.03 18.23
C GLY A 167 8.95 20.66 17.65
N SER A 168 10.22 20.29 17.84
CA SER A 168 10.74 18.97 17.46
C SER A 168 10.58 18.01 18.65
N GLY A 169 9.72 17.00 18.51
CA GLY A 169 9.52 15.96 19.52
C GLY A 169 8.06 15.65 19.79
N LYS A 170 7.83 14.51 20.45
CA LYS A 170 6.51 14.02 20.82
C LYS A 170 6.16 14.53 22.22
N PRO A 171 5.41 15.64 22.41
CA PRO A 171 5.04 16.05 23.74
C PRO A 171 4.07 15.03 24.34
N ASN A 172 4.31 14.69 25.59
CA ASN A 172 3.53 13.70 26.33
C ASN A 172 2.09 14.22 26.52
N GLY A 173 1.11 13.48 26.00
CA GLY A 173 -0.30 13.65 26.36
C GLY A 173 -1.15 14.54 25.44
N THR A 174 -0.69 14.93 24.25
CA THR A 174 -1.54 15.68 23.30
C THR A 174 -1.82 14.91 22.03
N VAL A 175 -3.07 14.97 21.56
CA VAL A 175 -3.45 14.60 20.20
C VAL A 175 -3.24 15.82 19.31
N PHE A 176 -2.64 15.60 18.15
CA PHE A 176 -2.29 16.66 17.20
C PHE A 176 -3.27 16.70 16.03
N VAL A 177 -3.26 17.81 15.32
CA VAL A 177 -3.91 17.92 14.00
C VAL A 177 -2.93 17.54 12.89
N ALA A 178 -1.62 17.70 13.12
CA ALA A 178 -0.56 17.20 12.24
C ALA A 178 0.64 16.75 13.08
N CYS A 179 1.34 15.71 12.63
CA CYS A 179 2.51 15.21 13.35
C CYS A 179 3.68 16.19 13.32
N PRO A 180 4.48 16.26 14.41
CA PRO A 180 5.74 16.98 14.40
C PRO A 180 6.74 16.29 13.47
N CYS A 181 7.79 17.04 13.11
CA CYS A 181 8.87 16.54 12.29
C CYS A 181 9.68 15.46 13.02
N THR A 182 10.22 14.51 12.25
CA THR A 182 11.12 13.47 12.74
C THR A 182 12.39 14.10 13.34
N SER A 183 13.06 13.38 14.24
CA SER A 183 14.32 13.84 14.86
C SER A 183 15.34 14.31 13.81
N GLY A 184 15.90 15.51 14.00
CA GLY A 184 16.86 16.13 13.07
C GLY A 184 16.23 17.07 12.03
N LEU A 185 14.90 17.16 11.99
CA LEU A 185 14.16 18.13 11.19
C LEU A 185 13.58 19.22 12.08
N THR A 186 13.53 20.44 11.55
CA THR A 186 12.89 21.59 12.20
C THR A 186 11.71 22.05 11.36
N CYS A 187 10.61 22.39 12.02
CA CYS A 187 9.45 22.95 11.34
C CYS A 187 9.71 24.42 11.00
N VAL A 188 9.90 24.73 9.72
CA VAL A 188 10.11 26.10 9.22
C VAL A 188 8.76 26.69 8.83
N GLY A 189 8.36 27.77 9.51
CA GLY A 189 7.09 28.46 9.26
C GLY A 189 7.01 29.06 7.86
N ASP A 190 5.85 28.99 7.24
CA ASP A 190 5.53 29.60 5.95
C ASP A 190 4.70 30.89 6.09
N HIS A 191 4.55 31.40 7.32
CA HIS A 191 3.70 32.54 7.67
C HIS A 191 2.21 32.34 7.36
N ILE A 192 1.76 31.10 7.16
CA ILE A 192 0.34 30.76 7.05
C ILE A 192 -0.17 30.36 8.43
N TYR A 193 -1.23 31.01 8.89
CA TYR A 193 -1.81 30.78 10.22
C TYR A 193 -3.13 30.02 10.13
N ASP A 194 -3.19 28.85 10.77
CA ASP A 194 -4.44 28.11 10.97
C ASP A 194 -4.98 28.47 12.36
N VAL A 195 -6.05 29.25 12.42
CA VAL A 195 -6.66 29.64 13.70
C VAL A 195 -7.59 28.53 14.18
N PRO A 196 -7.41 27.94 15.38
CA PRO A 196 -6.60 28.40 16.52
C PRO A 196 -5.25 27.68 16.74
N LEU A 197 -4.80 26.86 15.79
CA LEU A 197 -3.67 25.94 15.91
C LEU A 197 -2.30 26.63 15.83
N GLY A 198 -2.19 27.76 15.11
CA GLY A 198 -0.99 28.57 15.00
C GLY A 198 -0.40 28.57 13.58
N GLU A 199 0.87 28.98 13.49
CA GLU A 199 1.62 29.02 12.23
C GLU A 199 1.92 27.61 11.71
N MET A 200 1.62 27.39 10.44
CA MET A 200 1.95 26.20 9.67
C MET A 200 3.34 26.34 9.08
N GLY A 201 3.89 25.22 8.64
CA GLY A 201 5.22 25.18 8.05
C GLY A 201 5.50 23.86 7.37
N SER A 202 6.75 23.71 6.94
CA SER A 202 7.27 22.47 6.39
C SER A 202 8.47 21.99 7.19
N CYS A 203 8.58 20.68 7.38
CA CYS A 203 9.75 20.07 7.99
C CYS A 203 10.94 20.22 7.05
N GLN A 204 12.02 20.83 7.52
CA GLN A 204 13.25 21.01 6.77
C GLN A 204 14.46 20.57 7.60
N CYS A 205 15.48 20.02 6.95
CA CYS A 205 16.77 19.75 7.57
C CYS A 205 17.43 21.07 7.99
N THR A 206 17.71 21.22 9.29
CA THR A 206 18.61 22.28 9.78
C THR A 206 20.04 21.92 9.38
N LYS A 207 20.61 22.70 8.45
CA LYS A 207 22.01 22.62 8.07
C LYS A 207 22.93 23.08 9.20
#